data_AF-A0A958ZKH3-F1
#
_entry.id   AF-A0A958ZKH3-F1
#
_cell.length_a   1.000
_cell.length_b   1.000
_cell.length_c   1.000
_cell.angle_alpha   90.00
_cell.angle_beta   90.00
_cell.angle_gamma   90.00
#
_symmetry.space_group_name_H-M   'P 1'
#
loop_
_entity.id
_entity.type
_entity.pdbx_description
1 polymer ?
#
loop_
_entity_poly.entity_id
_entity_poly.type
_entity_poly.pdbx_seq_one_letter_code
_entity_poly.pdbx_strand_id
1 'polypeptide(L)'
;MKQATRSIITNKIQTSLHKRDNLFVLGMIQWFRRVFHRIKELNKKDRFVFNPNDFKNVKTLDVSWVPLLEWKPQTGDSHHIVILSDTLAKLKRKYPPCKSIIIIIFLGICFVFVVGIAGAIPVTVIFALGSIILFFSEPTLINYHVTFDRTRQKYFSNQTIKHSMGSMMLQEGSLNNVEAIQLLKKELSSRSINGIGYEQVTTYELNLVLKDKTRLNILNGGNIVEHGIQQGQQLAEFLRVPFWNVFDLTSDKQLEERQSQTIGYIIIVIILVCFSALILPNWKIFLEFLHVSLKELI
;
A
#
# COMPACT_ATOMS: atom_id res chain seq x y z
N MET A 1 20.77 -29.03 -59.24
CA MET A 1 20.40 -27.60 -59.13
C MET A 1 19.45 -27.28 -57.96
N LYS A 2 18.30 -27.95 -57.79
CA LYS A 2 17.37 -27.72 -56.64
C LYS A 2 17.97 -27.87 -55.23
N GLN A 3 18.94 -28.78 -55.02
CA GLN A 3 19.59 -28.95 -53.72
C GLN A 3 20.56 -27.80 -53.37
N ALA A 4 21.27 -27.25 -54.36
CA ALA A 4 22.18 -26.12 -54.15
C ALA A 4 21.42 -24.83 -53.80
N THR A 5 20.25 -24.62 -54.40
CA THR A 5 19.40 -23.46 -54.07
C THR A 5 18.82 -23.54 -52.65
N ARG A 6 18.51 -24.75 -52.16
CA ARG A 6 18.01 -24.94 -50.79
C ARG A 6 19.07 -24.62 -49.72
N SER A 7 20.34 -25.01 -49.93
CA SER A 7 21.39 -24.76 -48.92
C SER A 7 21.75 -23.27 -48.80
N ILE A 8 21.69 -22.52 -49.91
CA ILE A 8 21.93 -21.07 -49.91
C ILE A 8 20.83 -20.33 -49.15
N ILE A 9 19.57 -20.76 -49.30
CA ILE A 9 18.43 -20.14 -48.61
C ILE A 9 18.48 -20.43 -47.10
N THR A 10 18.79 -21.66 -46.68
CA THR A 10 18.90 -21.99 -45.25
C THR A 10 20.03 -21.24 -44.56
N ASN A 11 21.20 -21.10 -45.19
CA ASN A 11 22.31 -20.32 -44.60
C ASN A 11 21.99 -18.83 -44.47
N LYS A 12 21.28 -18.25 -45.45
CA LYS A 12 20.87 -16.83 -45.41
C LYS A 12 19.81 -16.57 -44.33
N ILE A 13 18.92 -17.53 -44.10
CA ILE A 13 17.92 -17.47 -43.03
C ILE A 13 18.59 -17.60 -41.65
N GLN A 14 19.51 -18.56 -41.46
CA GLN A 14 20.23 -18.75 -40.19
C GLN A 14 21.07 -17.52 -39.81
N THR A 15 21.80 -16.92 -40.74
CA THR A 15 22.59 -15.71 -40.48
C THR A 15 21.71 -14.49 -40.19
N SER A 16 20.52 -14.38 -40.80
CA SER A 16 19.56 -13.31 -40.49
C SER A 16 18.90 -13.45 -39.13
N LEU A 17 18.62 -14.69 -38.69
CA LEU A 17 18.08 -15.00 -37.36
C LEU A 17 19.10 -14.66 -36.27
N HIS A 18 20.35 -15.09 -36.44
CA HIS A 18 21.41 -14.83 -35.46
C HIS A 18 21.72 -13.33 -35.29
N LYS A 19 21.59 -12.55 -36.36
CA LYS A 19 21.78 -11.08 -36.31
C LYS A 19 20.61 -10.37 -35.61
N ARG A 20 19.38 -10.88 -35.72
CA ARG A 20 18.20 -10.35 -35.01
C ARG A 20 18.27 -10.62 -33.51
N ASP A 21 18.74 -11.81 -33.10
CA ASP A 21 18.87 -12.18 -31.70
C ASP A 21 19.88 -11.27 -30.97
N ASN A 22 21.01 -10.94 -31.61
CA ASN A 22 22.01 -10.05 -31.04
C ASN A 22 21.55 -8.58 -30.88
N LEU A 23 20.76 -8.06 -31.83
CA LEU A 23 20.18 -6.71 -31.74
C LEU A 23 19.15 -6.61 -30.61
N PHE A 24 18.40 -7.68 -30.38
CA PHE A 24 17.39 -7.73 -29.30
C PHE A 24 18.03 -7.76 -27.91
N VAL A 25 19.06 -8.60 -27.70
CA VAL A 25 19.80 -8.67 -26.43
C VAL A 25 20.41 -7.31 -26.08
N LEU A 26 21.01 -6.63 -27.07
CA LEU A 26 21.55 -5.27 -26.87
C LEU A 26 20.46 -4.25 -26.51
N GLY A 27 19.27 -4.36 -27.14
CA GLY A 27 18.12 -3.52 -26.82
C GLY A 27 17.63 -3.69 -25.39
N MET A 28 17.52 -4.94 -24.90
CA MET A 28 17.16 -5.23 -23.52
C MET A 28 18.19 -4.67 -22.53
N ILE A 29 19.48 -4.88 -22.78
CA ILE A 29 20.56 -4.35 -21.92
C ILE A 29 20.47 -2.82 -21.80
N GLN A 30 20.21 -2.11 -22.90
CA GLN A 30 20.05 -0.65 -22.88
C GLN A 30 18.79 -0.20 -22.15
N TRP A 31 17.70 -0.97 -22.25
CA TRP A 31 16.46 -0.69 -21.53
C TRP A 31 16.66 -0.87 -20.02
N PHE A 32 17.28 -1.97 -19.58
CA PHE A 32 17.61 -2.20 -18.17
C PHE A 32 18.48 -1.09 -17.58
N ARG A 33 19.51 -0.64 -18.32
CA ARG A 33 20.34 0.51 -17.91
C ARG A 33 19.52 1.77 -17.68
N ARG A 34 18.55 2.07 -18.55
CA ARG A 34 17.66 3.24 -18.41
C ARG A 34 16.74 3.13 -17.20
N VAL A 35 16.15 1.95 -16.96
CA VAL A 35 15.30 1.72 -15.79
C VAL A 35 16.09 1.88 -14.49
N PHE A 36 17.28 1.26 -14.39
CA PHE A 36 18.15 1.40 -13.22
C PHE A 36 18.54 2.86 -12.95
N HIS A 37 18.88 3.62 -14.01
CA HIS A 37 19.20 5.02 -13.87
C HIS A 37 18.00 5.84 -13.35
N ARG A 38 16.79 5.59 -13.84
CA ARG A 38 15.57 6.28 -13.37
C ARG A 38 15.24 5.96 -11.92
N ILE A 39 15.38 4.71 -11.50
CA ILE A 39 15.20 4.31 -10.09
C ILE A 39 16.21 5.06 -9.20
N LYS A 40 17.46 5.20 -9.64
CA LYS A 40 18.51 5.93 -8.90
C LYS A 40 18.23 7.44 -8.80
N GLU A 41 17.69 8.03 -9.86
CA GLU A 41 17.29 9.45 -9.90
C GLU A 41 16.07 9.74 -9.01
N LEU A 42 15.05 8.87 -9.03
CA LEU A 42 13.88 8.99 -8.16
C LEU A 42 14.24 8.87 -6.68
N ASN A 43 15.30 8.12 -6.35
CA ASN A 43 15.81 7.99 -4.99
C ASN A 43 16.64 9.22 -4.52
N LYS A 44 16.95 10.15 -5.43
CA LYS A 44 17.74 11.37 -5.13
C LYS A 44 16.90 12.61 -4.90
N LYS A 45 15.69 12.68 -5.47
CA LYS A 45 14.80 13.85 -5.32
C LYS A 45 14.04 13.77 -3.99
N ASP A 46 14.33 14.74 -3.14
CA ASP A 46 13.56 15.16 -1.96
C ASP A 46 13.54 14.20 -0.78
N ARG A 47 14.74 13.83 -0.30
CA ARG A 47 14.89 13.50 1.12
C ARG A 47 14.85 14.80 1.92
N PHE A 48 13.72 15.06 2.59
CA PHE A 48 13.67 16.03 3.68
C PHE A 48 14.67 15.55 4.73
N VAL A 49 15.84 16.20 4.79
CA VAL A 49 16.86 15.89 5.79
C VAL A 49 16.36 16.46 7.11
N PHE A 50 15.83 15.58 7.94
CA PHE A 50 15.48 15.87 9.31
C PHE A 50 16.72 16.41 10.04
N ASN A 51 16.66 17.64 10.56
CA ASN A 51 17.73 18.22 11.38
C ASN A 51 17.39 17.98 12.86
N PRO A 52 18.17 17.15 13.60
CA PRO A 52 17.93 16.91 15.03
C PRO A 52 17.97 18.18 15.88
N ASN A 53 18.58 19.27 15.38
CA ASN A 53 18.55 20.56 16.05
C ASN A 53 17.17 21.25 16.00
N ASP A 54 16.23 20.80 15.17
CA ASP A 54 14.86 21.33 15.16
C ASP A 54 14.10 20.94 16.45
N PHE A 55 14.53 19.89 17.15
CA PHE A 55 14.05 19.53 18.49
C PHE A 55 14.57 20.45 19.61
N LYS A 56 15.52 21.37 19.33
CA LYS A 56 15.93 22.40 20.30
C LYS A 56 14.87 23.49 20.47
N ASN A 57 13.81 23.50 19.67
CA ASN A 57 12.62 24.27 19.99
C ASN A 57 11.95 23.65 21.21
N VAL A 58 12.21 24.25 22.38
CA VAL A 58 11.73 23.96 23.75
C VAL A 58 10.29 23.42 23.85
N LYS A 59 9.43 23.71 22.86
CA LYS A 59 8.02 23.27 22.78
C LYS A 59 7.80 21.77 22.55
N THR A 60 8.77 21.00 22.03
CA THR A 60 8.61 19.55 21.82
C THR A 60 8.82 18.73 23.10
N LEU A 61 9.41 19.32 24.14
CA LEU A 61 9.72 18.64 25.41
C LEU A 61 8.49 18.48 26.31
N ASP A 62 7.49 19.36 26.19
CA ASP A 62 6.29 19.34 27.03
C ASP A 62 5.19 18.38 26.52
N VAL A 63 5.36 17.81 25.33
CA VAL A 63 4.39 16.88 24.75
C VAL A 63 4.79 15.45 25.06
N SER A 64 3.86 14.65 25.60
CA SER A 64 4.12 13.24 25.86
C SER A 64 4.41 12.48 24.56
N TRP A 65 5.42 11.61 24.60
CA TRP A 65 5.80 10.68 23.52
C TRP A 65 5.31 9.25 23.78
N VAL A 66 4.44 9.08 24.78
CA VAL A 66 3.84 7.79 25.11
C VAL A 66 2.56 7.61 24.27
N PRO A 67 2.34 6.48 23.59
CA PRO A 67 1.10 6.23 22.85
C PRO A 67 -0.15 6.42 23.72
N LEU A 68 -1.20 7.08 23.20
CA LEU A 68 -2.41 7.39 23.95
C LEU A 68 -3.31 6.17 24.16
N LEU A 69 -3.41 5.32 23.15
CA LEU A 69 -4.37 4.22 23.16
C LEU A 69 -3.65 2.90 23.40
N GLU A 70 -4.18 2.11 24.33
CA GLU A 70 -3.88 0.70 24.47
C GLU A 70 -4.58 -0.09 23.35
N TRP A 71 -4.17 0.18 22.10
CA TRP A 71 -4.65 -0.49 20.90
C TRP A 71 -4.57 -2.01 21.07
N LYS A 72 -5.72 -2.65 20.85
CA LYS A 72 -5.81 -4.08 20.58
C LYS A 72 -5.68 -4.28 19.08
N PRO A 73 -4.84 -5.19 18.61
CA PRO A 73 -4.72 -5.46 17.19
C PRO A 73 -6.05 -5.83 16.55
N GLN A 74 -6.64 -4.88 15.82
CA GLN A 74 -7.58 -5.19 14.76
C GLN A 74 -6.74 -5.44 13.52
N THR A 75 -6.47 -6.72 13.28
CA THR A 75 -5.70 -7.21 12.13
C THR A 75 -6.35 -6.71 10.84
N GLY A 76 -5.60 -5.91 10.06
CA GLY A 76 -5.96 -5.57 8.68
C GLY A 76 -6.41 -4.13 8.41
N ASP A 77 -6.42 -3.25 9.40
CA ASP A 77 -6.94 -1.89 9.22
C ASP A 77 -5.89 -0.90 8.76
N SER A 78 -5.60 -0.92 7.46
CA SER A 78 -4.91 0.21 6.84
C SER A 78 -5.89 1.36 6.69
N HIS A 79 -5.71 2.47 7.41
CA HIS A 79 -6.35 3.73 7.02
C HIS A 79 -5.38 4.56 6.21
N HIS A 80 -5.92 5.33 5.27
CA HIS A 80 -5.19 6.25 4.41
C HIS A 80 -5.92 7.58 4.37
N ILE A 81 -5.16 8.65 4.34
CA ILE A 81 -5.61 10.01 4.14
C ILE A 81 -5.79 10.18 2.63
N VAL A 82 -6.99 10.61 2.27
CA VAL A 82 -7.36 10.97 0.91
C VAL A 82 -7.56 12.47 0.89
N ILE A 83 -6.68 13.18 0.22
CA ILE A 83 -6.86 14.59 -0.10
C ILE A 83 -7.86 14.65 -1.26
N LEU A 84 -9.06 15.14 -0.98
CA LEU A 84 -10.13 15.27 -1.99
C LEU A 84 -10.04 16.59 -2.75
N SER A 85 -9.50 17.62 -2.11
CA SER A 85 -9.23 18.95 -2.67
C SER A 85 -8.21 19.68 -1.80
N ASP A 86 -7.75 20.85 -2.23
CA ASP A 86 -6.82 21.71 -1.47
C ASP A 86 -7.34 22.13 -0.09
N THR A 87 -8.66 22.05 0.12
CA THR A 87 -9.32 22.43 1.37
C THR A 87 -9.92 21.27 2.14
N LEU A 88 -9.99 20.06 1.56
CA LEU A 88 -10.67 18.91 2.17
C LEU A 88 -9.82 17.65 2.12
N ALA A 89 -9.49 17.12 3.29
CA ALA A 89 -8.87 15.80 3.44
C ALA A 89 -9.74 14.89 4.31
N LYS A 90 -9.77 13.60 3.98
CA LYS A 90 -10.50 12.58 4.75
C LYS A 90 -9.61 11.39 5.07
N LEU A 91 -9.60 10.97 6.32
CA LEU A 91 -9.05 9.68 6.70
C LEU A 91 -10.09 8.60 6.37
N LYS A 92 -9.73 7.67 5.47
CA LYS A 92 -10.56 6.55 5.05
C LYS A 92 -9.90 5.23 5.39
N ARG A 93 -10.68 4.24 5.80
CA ARG A 93 -10.18 2.86 5.91
C ARG A 93 -10.04 2.30 4.50
N LYS A 94 -8.83 1.86 4.16
CA LYS A 94 -8.59 1.03 2.99
C LYS A 94 -8.98 -0.38 3.39
N TYR A 95 -10.15 -0.80 2.94
CA TYR A 95 -10.48 -2.21 2.99
C TYR A 95 -9.62 -2.90 1.93
N PRO A 96 -8.81 -3.91 2.29
CA PRO A 96 -8.25 -4.77 1.26
C PRO A 96 -9.44 -5.28 0.43
N PRO A 97 -9.35 -5.33 -0.91
CA PRO A 97 -10.39 -5.95 -1.71
C PRO A 97 -10.65 -7.31 -1.07
N CYS A 98 -11.87 -7.48 -0.55
CA CYS A 98 -12.20 -8.56 0.36
C CYS A 98 -11.78 -9.87 -0.31
N LYS A 99 -10.73 -10.53 0.19
CA LYS A 99 -10.39 -11.88 -0.26
C LYS A 99 -11.61 -12.79 -0.13
N SER A 100 -12.49 -12.49 0.83
CA SER A 100 -13.81 -13.08 0.97
C SER A 100 -14.72 -12.87 -0.25
N ILE A 101 -14.71 -11.71 -0.93
CA ILE A 101 -15.48 -11.51 -2.17
C ILE A 101 -14.99 -12.47 -3.26
N ILE A 102 -13.67 -12.61 -3.43
CA ILE A 102 -13.10 -13.56 -4.40
C ILE A 102 -13.50 -15.00 -4.04
N ILE A 103 -13.41 -15.38 -2.76
CA ILE A 103 -13.82 -16.72 -2.28
C ILE A 103 -15.33 -16.94 -2.49
N ILE A 104 -16.18 -15.94 -2.20
CA ILE A 104 -17.63 -16.02 -2.38
C ILE A 104 -17.98 -16.16 -3.86
N ILE A 105 -17.33 -15.38 -4.74
CA ILE A 105 -17.50 -15.50 -6.19
C ILE A 105 -17.09 -16.90 -6.65
N PHE A 106 -15.93 -17.40 -6.20
CA PHE A 106 -15.45 -18.74 -6.54
C PHE A 106 -16.41 -19.84 -6.07
N LEU A 107 -16.85 -19.79 -4.80
CA LEU A 107 -17.82 -20.74 -4.25
C LEU A 107 -19.17 -20.67 -4.97
N GLY A 108 -19.62 -19.47 -5.33
CA GLY A 108 -20.84 -19.26 -6.12
C GLY A 108 -20.74 -19.90 -7.50
N ILE A 109 -19.62 -19.72 -8.20
CA ILE A 109 -19.35 -20.38 -9.48
C ILE A 109 -19.38 -21.92 -9.30
N CYS A 110 -18.65 -22.46 -8.32
CA CYS A 110 -18.65 -23.90 -8.04
C CYS A 110 -20.06 -24.43 -7.74
N PHE A 111 -20.86 -23.71 -6.95
CA PHE A 111 -22.23 -24.09 -6.62
C PHE A 111 -23.15 -24.11 -7.86
N VAL A 112 -23.04 -23.11 -8.74
CA VAL A 112 -23.78 -23.07 -10.01
C VAL A 112 -23.43 -24.29 -10.88
N PHE A 113 -22.15 -24.68 -10.95
CA PHE A 113 -21.74 -25.88 -11.69
C PHE A 113 -22.36 -27.16 -11.09
N VAL A 114 -22.36 -27.32 -9.76
CA VAL A 114 -22.92 -28.51 -9.09
C VAL A 114 -24.44 -28.59 -9.27
N VAL A 115 -25.17 -27.50 -9.03
CA VAL A 115 -26.64 -27.47 -9.12
C VAL A 115 -27.13 -27.48 -10.56
N GLY A 116 -26.41 -26.82 -11.47
CA GLY A 116 -26.71 -26.81 -12.90
C GLY A 116 -26.64 -28.20 -13.52
N ILE A 117 -25.68 -29.03 -13.09
CA ILE A 117 -25.60 -30.45 -13.50
C ILE A 117 -26.78 -31.26 -12.94
N ALA A 118 -27.28 -30.92 -11.75
CA ALA A 118 -28.39 -31.62 -11.12
C ALA A 118 -29.79 -31.24 -11.65
N GLY A 119 -29.89 -30.21 -12.52
CA GLY A 119 -31.12 -29.83 -13.24
C GLY A 119 -32.28 -29.30 -12.38
N ALA A 120 -32.07 -29.12 -11.06
CA ALA A 120 -33.17 -28.87 -10.12
C ALA A 120 -33.59 -27.40 -9.99
N ILE A 121 -32.74 -26.44 -10.37
CA ILE A 121 -33.00 -25.01 -10.16
C ILE A 121 -32.59 -24.21 -11.41
N PRO A 122 -33.44 -23.32 -11.93
CA PRO A 122 -33.06 -22.42 -13.01
C PRO A 122 -31.84 -21.58 -12.61
N VAL A 123 -30.80 -21.63 -13.44
CA VAL A 123 -29.53 -20.91 -13.23
C VAL A 123 -29.73 -19.42 -12.92
N THR A 124 -30.79 -18.80 -13.45
CA THR A 124 -31.17 -17.40 -13.21
C THR A 124 -31.50 -17.08 -11.75
N VAL A 125 -32.10 -18.01 -11.00
CA VAL A 125 -32.45 -17.81 -9.57
C VAL A 125 -31.20 -17.77 -8.71
N ILE A 126 -30.20 -18.62 -9.04
CA ILE A 126 -28.94 -18.68 -8.32
C ILE A 126 -28.13 -17.40 -8.54
N PHE A 127 -28.07 -16.89 -9.79
CA PHE A 127 -27.42 -15.61 -10.07
C PHE A 127 -28.11 -14.45 -9.35
N ALA A 128 -29.45 -14.40 -9.32
CA ALA A 128 -30.19 -13.35 -8.61
C ALA A 128 -29.88 -13.35 -7.10
N LEU A 129 -29.87 -14.51 -6.45
CA LEU A 129 -29.53 -14.62 -5.02
C LEU A 129 -28.06 -14.28 -4.74
N GLY A 130 -27.13 -14.73 -5.59
CA GLY A 130 -25.72 -14.38 -5.49
C GLY A 130 -25.48 -12.87 -5.62
N SER A 131 -26.15 -12.21 -6.56
CA SER A 131 -26.10 -10.75 -6.74
C SER A 131 -26.68 -10.00 -5.54
N ILE A 132 -27.79 -10.47 -4.95
CA ILE A 132 -28.38 -9.89 -3.74
C ILE A 132 -27.39 -9.99 -2.57
N ILE A 133 -26.81 -11.17 -2.32
CA ILE A 133 -25.84 -11.36 -1.24
C ILE A 133 -24.63 -10.45 -1.46
N LEU A 134 -24.10 -10.35 -2.68
CA LEU A 134 -22.98 -9.46 -2.97
C LEU A 134 -23.35 -7.98 -2.77
N PHE A 135 -24.54 -7.56 -3.22
CA PHE A 135 -25.02 -6.20 -3.09
C PHE A 135 -25.25 -5.78 -1.63
N PHE A 136 -25.78 -6.68 -0.79
CA PHE A 136 -25.98 -6.44 0.64
C PHE A 136 -24.76 -6.77 1.50
N SER A 137 -23.76 -7.47 0.95
CA SER A 137 -22.49 -7.73 1.64
C SER A 137 -21.57 -6.51 1.67
N GLU A 138 -21.90 -5.45 0.95
CA GLU A 138 -21.27 -4.15 1.13
C GLU A 138 -21.63 -3.69 2.53
N PRO A 139 -20.72 -3.88 3.51
CA PRO A 139 -21.14 -3.71 4.87
C PRO A 139 -21.44 -2.22 5.02
N THR A 140 -22.52 -1.90 5.71
CA THR A 140 -22.80 -0.57 6.26
C THR A 140 -21.69 -0.24 7.25
N LEU A 141 -20.49 -0.01 6.72
CA LEU A 141 -19.26 0.10 7.45
C LEU A 141 -19.30 1.44 8.13
N ILE A 142 -19.31 1.37 9.46
CA ILE A 142 -19.10 2.49 10.36
C ILE A 142 -17.81 3.16 9.92
N ASN A 143 -18.01 4.22 9.16
CA ASN A 143 -16.99 4.99 8.49
C ASN A 143 -16.28 5.81 9.57
N TYR A 144 -15.18 5.26 10.10
CA TYR A 144 -14.21 6.03 10.86
C TYR A 144 -13.63 7.08 9.91
N HIS A 145 -14.22 8.26 9.93
CA HIS A 145 -13.79 9.40 9.15
C HIS A 145 -13.38 10.51 10.11
N VAL A 146 -12.09 10.81 10.11
CA VAL A 146 -11.62 12.13 10.49
C VAL A 146 -11.63 12.96 9.21
N THR A 147 -12.43 14.02 9.19
CA THR A 147 -12.49 14.96 8.06
C THR A 147 -11.82 16.26 8.48
N PHE A 148 -10.92 16.75 7.65
CA PHE A 148 -10.22 18.02 7.84
C PHE A 148 -10.69 19.01 6.77
N ASP A 149 -11.34 20.09 7.20
CA ASP A 149 -11.90 21.14 6.32
C ASP A 149 -11.21 22.48 6.61
N ARG A 150 -10.31 22.88 5.72
CA ARG A 150 -9.57 24.14 5.79
C ARG A 150 -10.42 25.35 5.42
N THR A 151 -11.50 25.18 4.66
CA THR A 151 -12.43 26.29 4.39
C THR A 151 -13.14 26.71 5.68
N ARG A 152 -13.55 25.73 6.50
CA ARG A 152 -14.19 25.96 7.79
C ARG A 152 -13.23 26.08 8.97
N GLN A 153 -11.94 25.83 8.74
CA GLN A 153 -10.90 25.76 9.78
C GLN A 153 -11.25 24.76 10.90
N LYS A 154 -11.85 23.62 10.53
CA LYS A 154 -12.38 22.62 11.47
C LYS A 154 -11.98 21.20 11.08
N TYR A 155 -11.85 20.33 12.07
CA TYR A 155 -11.82 18.89 11.88
C TYR A 155 -13.01 18.24 12.59
N PHE A 156 -13.49 17.15 12.01
CA PHE A 156 -14.61 16.36 12.51
C PHE A 156 -14.13 14.93 12.68
N SER A 157 -14.19 14.39 13.89
CA SER A 157 -13.91 12.98 14.16
C SER A 157 -15.21 12.27 14.45
N ASN A 158 -15.54 11.28 13.61
CA ASN A 158 -16.63 10.35 13.87
C ASN A 158 -16.25 9.25 14.89
N GLN A 159 -15.10 9.38 15.58
CA GLN A 159 -14.74 8.44 16.63
C GLN A 159 -15.75 8.54 17.76
N THR A 160 -16.52 7.48 17.95
CA THR A 160 -17.30 7.30 19.17
C THR A 160 -16.37 7.00 20.32
N ILE A 161 -16.01 8.03 21.08
CA ILE A 161 -15.46 7.81 22.41
C ILE A 161 -16.61 7.24 23.24
N LYS A 162 -16.51 5.97 23.64
CA LYS A 162 -17.44 5.40 24.62
C LYS A 162 -17.20 6.09 25.96
N HIS A 163 -17.79 7.27 26.15
CA HIS A 163 -18.03 7.76 27.49
C HIS A 163 -19.02 6.79 28.16
N SER A 164 -18.79 6.54 29.45
CA SER A 164 -19.56 5.60 30.29
C SER A 164 -21.08 5.90 30.37
N MET A 165 -21.58 6.96 29.72
CA MET A 165 -22.97 7.37 29.68
C MET A 165 -23.54 7.57 28.26
N GLY A 166 -23.18 6.72 27.29
CA GLY A 166 -24.02 6.41 26.13
C GLY A 166 -24.30 7.52 25.10
N SER A 167 -23.76 8.74 25.23
CA SER A 167 -23.92 9.79 24.21
C SER A 167 -22.82 9.75 23.17
N MET A 168 -23.24 9.69 21.90
CA MET A 168 -22.37 9.69 20.72
C MET A 168 -22.01 11.15 20.41
N MET A 169 -20.99 11.71 21.03
CA MET A 169 -20.52 13.05 20.67
C MET A 169 -19.54 12.97 19.49
N LEU A 170 -19.92 13.62 18.38
CA LEU A 170 -19.00 13.98 17.32
C LEU A 170 -17.97 14.94 17.90
N GLN A 171 -16.69 14.56 17.89
CA GLN A 171 -15.63 15.45 18.34
C GLN A 171 -15.28 16.40 17.20
N GLU A 172 -15.63 17.66 17.37
CA GLU A 172 -15.25 18.75 16.48
C GLU A 172 -14.16 19.59 17.14
N GLY A 173 -13.15 19.99 16.37
CA GLY A 173 -12.13 20.92 16.84
C GLY A 173 -11.64 21.87 15.76
N SER A 174 -10.94 22.91 16.19
CA SER A 174 -10.37 23.93 15.30
C SER A 174 -9.05 23.48 14.71
N LEU A 175 -8.86 23.61 13.40
CA LEU A 175 -7.55 23.38 12.74
C LEU A 175 -6.51 24.40 13.19
N ASN A 176 -6.93 25.61 13.56
CA ASN A 176 -6.02 26.64 14.10
C ASN A 176 -5.44 26.26 15.46
N ASN A 177 -6.02 25.28 16.16
CA ASN A 177 -5.49 24.74 17.41
C ASN A 177 -4.49 23.59 17.19
N VAL A 178 -4.36 23.07 15.96
CA VAL A 178 -3.37 22.04 15.65
C VAL A 178 -2.01 22.70 15.55
N GLU A 179 -1.08 22.28 16.40
CA GLU A 179 0.30 22.76 16.43
C GLU A 179 1.22 21.89 15.57
N ALA A 180 1.02 20.57 15.56
CA ALA A 180 1.83 19.63 14.77
C ALA A 180 1.08 18.32 14.50
N ILE A 181 1.61 17.53 13.55
CA ILE A 181 1.29 16.11 13.39
C ILE A 181 2.40 15.30 14.05
N GLN A 182 2.07 14.39 14.97
CA GLN A 182 3.03 13.54 15.64
C GLN A 182 2.83 12.07 15.26
N LEU A 183 3.91 11.41 14.85
CA LEU A 183 3.97 9.97 14.60
C LEU A 183 4.80 9.29 15.69
N LEU A 184 4.17 8.37 16.41
CA LEU A 184 4.76 7.60 17.49
C LEU A 184 4.94 6.14 17.08
N LYS A 185 6.00 5.53 17.60
CA LYS A 185 6.27 4.10 17.54
C LYS A 185 5.51 3.44 18.69
N LYS A 186 4.86 2.33 18.38
CA LYS A 186 4.20 1.50 19.37
C LYS A 186 4.65 0.06 19.22
N GLU A 187 5.18 -0.52 20.28
CA GLU A 187 5.56 -1.93 20.31
C GLU A 187 4.44 -2.74 20.98
N LEU A 188 4.07 -3.84 20.35
CA LEU A 188 3.04 -4.73 20.83
C LEU A 188 3.56 -6.14 20.84
N SER A 189 3.33 -6.84 21.95
CA SER A 189 3.56 -8.29 22.01
C SER A 189 2.28 -9.00 21.57
N SER A 190 2.29 -9.59 20.38
CA SER A 190 1.21 -10.45 19.91
C SER A 190 1.59 -11.91 20.14
N ARG A 191 0.63 -12.78 20.48
CA ARG A 191 0.90 -14.23 20.47
C ARG A 191 1.22 -14.65 19.03
N SER A 192 2.26 -15.48 18.85
CA SER A 192 2.61 -16.01 17.53
C SER A 192 1.43 -16.78 16.93
N ILE A 193 1.31 -16.76 15.60
CA ILE A 193 0.27 -17.50 14.84
C ILE A 193 0.29 -19.00 15.19
N ASN A 194 1.46 -19.54 15.51
CA ASN A 194 1.62 -20.96 15.85
C ASN A 194 1.30 -21.27 17.32
N GLY A 195 0.84 -20.28 18.10
CA GLY A 195 0.55 -20.40 19.52
C GLY A 195 1.78 -20.50 20.44
N ILE A 196 2.98 -20.59 19.87
CA ILE A 196 4.24 -20.73 20.59
C ILE A 196 4.91 -19.35 20.70
N GLY A 197 4.87 -18.78 21.90
CA GLY A 197 5.57 -17.53 22.23
C GLY A 197 4.85 -16.24 21.83
N TYR A 198 5.55 -15.12 22.03
CA TYR A 198 5.12 -13.77 21.67
C TYR A 198 6.04 -13.22 20.59
N GLU A 199 5.44 -12.64 19.56
CA GLU A 199 6.13 -11.88 18.53
C GLU A 199 5.96 -10.38 18.82
N GLN A 200 7.06 -9.65 18.76
CA GLN A 200 7.02 -8.18 18.87
C GLN A 200 6.65 -7.59 17.51
N VAL A 201 5.51 -6.91 17.47
CA VAL A 201 5.04 -6.18 16.30
C VAL A 201 5.22 -4.69 16.56
N THR A 202 6.01 -4.04 15.71
CA THR A 202 6.06 -2.59 15.69
C THR A 202 4.85 -2.07 14.93
N THR A 203 4.10 -1.17 15.54
CA THR A 203 2.95 -0.44 15.00
C THR A 203 3.19 1.05 15.16
N TYR A 204 2.27 1.88 14.67
CA TYR A 204 2.40 3.32 14.81
C TYR A 204 1.09 4.00 15.19
N GLU A 205 1.23 5.13 15.86
CA GLU A 205 0.14 6.00 16.28
C GLU A 205 0.37 7.40 15.70
N LEU A 206 -0.60 7.91 14.94
CA LEU A 206 -0.60 9.26 14.39
C LEU A 206 -1.56 10.13 15.20
N ASN A 207 -1.05 11.26 15.67
CA ASN A 207 -1.75 12.20 16.55
C ASN A 207 -1.76 13.61 15.95
N LEU A 208 -2.85 14.34 16.21
CA LEU A 208 -2.83 15.80 16.20
C LEU A 208 -2.30 16.27 17.54
N VAL A 209 -1.27 17.10 17.53
CA VAL A 209 -0.81 17.81 18.73
C VAL A 209 -1.50 19.17 18.74
N LEU A 210 -2.21 19.47 19.82
CA LEU A 210 -2.90 20.74 19.99
C LEU A 210 -2.03 21.75 20.72
N LYS A 211 -2.34 23.05 20.59
CA LYS A 211 -1.61 24.16 21.23
C LYS A 211 -1.55 24.08 22.76
N ASP A 212 -2.53 23.43 23.38
CA ASP A 212 -2.57 23.15 24.82
C ASP A 212 -1.74 21.93 25.22
N LYS A 213 -0.95 21.38 24.29
CA LYS A 213 -0.10 20.19 24.45
C LYS A 213 -0.86 18.88 24.62
N THR A 214 -2.20 18.92 24.54
CA THR A 214 -2.99 17.70 24.44
C THR A 214 -2.82 17.08 23.05
N ARG A 215 -3.13 15.79 22.97
CA ARG A 215 -2.99 15.00 21.75
C ARG A 215 -4.32 14.35 21.42
N LEU A 216 -4.67 14.34 20.14
CA LEU A 216 -5.82 13.60 19.62
C LEU A 216 -5.34 12.52 18.66
N ASN A 217 -5.62 11.26 19.01
CA ASN A 217 -5.34 10.13 18.13
C ASN A 217 -6.26 10.15 16.92
N ILE A 218 -5.67 10.26 15.73
CA ILE A 218 -6.42 10.24 14.48
C ILE A 218 -6.28 8.91 13.76
N LEU A 219 -5.16 8.20 13.93
CA LEU A 219 -4.90 6.93 13.27
C LEU A 219 -4.01 6.04 14.13
N ASN A 220 -4.46 4.79 14.33
CA ASN A 220 -3.59 3.69 14.73
C ASN A 220 -3.37 2.79 13.52
N GLY A 221 -2.12 2.68 13.09
CA GLY A 221 -1.76 1.89 11.92
C GLY A 221 -1.04 0.59 12.28
N GLY A 222 -1.10 -0.36 11.35
CA GLY A 222 -0.43 -1.66 11.46
C GLY A 222 1.10 -1.59 11.32
N ASN A 223 1.69 -2.72 10.95
CA ASN A 223 3.15 -2.92 10.93
C ASN A 223 3.93 -2.21 9.80
N ILE A 224 3.25 -1.42 8.97
CA ILE A 224 3.87 -0.73 7.83
C ILE A 224 4.17 0.71 8.23
N VAL A 225 5.29 0.92 8.92
CA VAL A 225 5.72 2.22 9.45
C VAL A 225 5.81 3.31 8.39
N GLU A 226 6.30 2.97 7.20
CA GLU A 226 6.48 3.90 6.06
C GLU A 226 5.14 4.44 5.59
N HIS A 227 4.11 3.61 5.65
CA HIS A 227 2.75 4.06 5.39
C HIS A 227 2.38 5.13 6.42
N GLY A 228 2.66 4.91 7.71
CA GLY A 228 2.44 5.92 8.75
C GLY A 228 3.20 7.22 8.50
N ILE A 229 4.47 7.15 8.09
CA ILE A 229 5.31 8.30 7.75
C ILE A 229 4.70 9.08 6.58
N GLN A 230 4.39 8.39 5.47
CA GLN A 230 3.82 9.00 4.28
C GLN A 230 2.47 9.68 4.60
N GLN A 231 1.62 9.00 5.35
CA GLN A 231 0.32 9.51 5.78
C GLN A 231 0.48 10.75 6.69
N GLY A 232 1.39 10.70 7.65
CA GLY A 232 1.70 11.82 8.53
C GLY A 232 2.24 13.04 7.78
N GLN A 233 3.17 12.84 6.84
CA GLN A 233 3.72 13.90 5.99
C GLN A 233 2.64 14.54 5.12
N GLN A 234 1.82 13.73 4.43
CA GLN A 234 0.73 14.24 3.60
C GLN A 234 -0.26 15.09 4.41
N LEU A 235 -0.60 14.67 5.62
CA LEU A 235 -1.49 15.46 6.48
C LEU A 235 -0.84 16.75 6.97
N ALA A 236 0.43 16.67 7.39
CA ALA A 236 1.19 17.82 7.88
C ALA A 236 1.32 18.89 6.79
N GLU A 237 1.64 18.48 5.56
CA GLU A 237 1.69 19.36 4.39
C GLU A 237 0.32 19.98 4.10
N PHE A 238 -0.74 19.17 4.07
CA PHE A 238 -2.11 19.64 3.84
C PHE A 238 -2.54 20.68 4.89
N LEU A 239 -2.26 20.43 6.16
CA LEU A 239 -2.59 21.32 7.27
C LEU A 239 -1.60 22.49 7.43
N ARG A 240 -0.45 22.45 6.76
CA ARG A 240 0.66 23.41 6.90
C ARG A 240 1.17 23.51 8.34
N VAL A 241 1.33 22.37 9.00
CA VAL A 241 1.90 22.26 10.34
C VAL A 241 3.14 21.34 10.31
N PRO A 242 4.06 21.46 11.27
CA PRO A 242 5.21 20.57 11.36
C PRO A 242 4.82 19.09 11.51
N PHE A 243 5.67 18.21 10.98
CA PHE A 243 5.59 16.77 11.19
C PHE A 243 6.68 16.32 12.17
N TRP A 244 6.27 15.66 13.26
CA TRP A 244 7.14 15.13 14.29
C TRP A 244 7.19 13.62 14.20
N ASN A 245 8.32 13.07 13.74
CA ASN A 245 8.47 11.65 13.47
C ASN A 245 9.50 11.01 14.40
N VAL A 246 9.08 10.02 15.21
CA VAL A 246 10.03 9.28 16.07
C VAL A 246 10.91 8.29 15.28
N PHE A 247 10.49 7.88 14.08
CA PHE A 247 11.20 6.88 13.28
C PHE A 247 12.40 7.45 12.52
N ASP A 248 12.44 8.75 12.26
CA ASP A 248 13.57 9.42 11.59
C ASP A 248 14.87 9.29 12.39
N LEU A 249 14.77 9.10 13.71
CA LEU A 249 15.90 8.88 14.62
C LEU A 249 16.61 7.53 14.41
N THR A 250 16.02 6.61 13.63
CA THR A 250 16.52 5.24 13.39
C THR A 250 16.69 4.89 11.91
N SER A 251 16.41 5.83 11.01
CA SER A 251 16.06 5.56 9.61
C SER A 251 17.20 5.07 8.71
N ASP A 252 18.46 5.40 9.00
CA ASP A 252 19.57 5.10 8.08
C ASP A 252 19.80 3.58 7.89
N LYS A 253 19.64 2.76 8.92
CA LYS A 253 19.87 1.30 8.82
C LYS A 253 18.71 0.52 8.21
N GLN A 254 17.47 0.90 8.52
CA GLN A 254 16.29 0.17 8.00
C GLN A 254 16.00 0.48 6.53
N LEU A 255 16.41 1.65 6.05
CA LEU A 255 16.30 2.02 4.64
C LEU A 255 17.25 1.18 3.76
N GLU A 256 18.48 0.92 4.23
CA GLU A 256 19.44 0.04 3.53
C GLU A 256 18.94 -1.41 3.42
N GLU A 257 18.34 -1.94 4.48
CA GLU A 257 17.85 -3.31 4.51
C GLU A 257 16.65 -3.54 3.55
N ARG A 258 15.79 -2.53 3.40
CA ARG A 258 14.67 -2.56 2.44
C ARG A 258 15.09 -2.33 1.00
N GLN A 259 16.10 -1.49 0.77
CA GLN A 259 16.69 -1.36 -0.55
C GLN A 259 17.27 -2.71 -1.00
N SER A 260 17.91 -3.43 -0.07
CA SER A 260 18.40 -4.80 -0.32
C SER A 260 17.27 -5.78 -0.68
N GLN A 261 16.16 -5.80 0.07
CA GLN A 261 15.00 -6.67 -0.23
C GLN A 261 14.31 -6.33 -1.56
N THR A 262 14.13 -5.05 -1.87
CA THR A 262 13.50 -4.61 -3.13
C THR A 262 14.37 -4.97 -4.33
N ILE A 263 15.69 -4.77 -4.22
CA ILE A 263 16.67 -5.19 -5.23
C ILE A 263 16.61 -6.72 -5.40
N GLY A 264 16.54 -7.48 -4.30
CA GLY A 264 16.39 -8.94 -4.35
C GLY A 264 15.14 -9.40 -5.11
N TYR A 265 13.98 -8.78 -4.86
CA TYR A 265 12.74 -9.14 -5.54
C TYR A 265 12.80 -8.81 -7.05
N ILE A 266 13.35 -7.64 -7.41
CA ILE A 266 13.55 -7.25 -8.81
C ILE A 266 14.48 -8.25 -9.52
N ILE A 267 15.57 -8.67 -8.88
CA ILE A 267 16.50 -9.68 -9.42
C ILE A 267 15.77 -11.01 -9.65
N ILE A 268 14.96 -11.47 -8.70
CA ILE A 268 14.18 -12.72 -8.82
C ILE A 268 13.21 -12.64 -10.00
N VAL A 269 12.47 -11.54 -10.13
CA VAL A 269 11.54 -11.34 -11.26
C VAL A 269 12.29 -11.33 -12.60
N ILE A 270 13.44 -10.66 -12.68
CA ILE A 270 14.28 -10.66 -13.89
C ILE A 270 14.75 -12.09 -14.23
N ILE A 271 15.21 -12.86 -13.24
CA ILE A 271 15.64 -14.25 -13.44
C ILE A 271 14.48 -15.10 -13.96
N LEU A 272 13.29 -15.00 -13.38
CA LEU A 272 12.10 -15.74 -13.80
C LEU A 272 11.66 -15.37 -15.22
N VAL A 273 11.75 -14.08 -15.58
CA VAL A 273 11.47 -13.58 -16.94
C VAL A 273 12.49 -14.11 -17.95
N CYS A 274 13.78 -14.10 -17.62
CA CYS A 274 14.82 -14.66 -18.48
C CYS A 274 14.68 -16.18 -18.65
N PHE A 275 14.34 -16.89 -17.57
CA PHE A 275 14.18 -18.35 -17.59
C PHE A 275 12.95 -18.79 -18.39
N SER A 276 11.83 -18.08 -18.25
CA SER A 276 10.62 -18.34 -19.03
C SER A 276 10.81 -18.04 -20.52
N ALA A 277 11.60 -17.02 -20.87
CA ALA A 277 11.98 -16.72 -22.25
C ALA A 277 12.87 -17.80 -22.89
N LEU A 278 13.64 -18.54 -22.10
CA LEU A 278 14.46 -19.66 -22.58
C LEU A 278 13.65 -20.95 -22.81
N ILE A 279 12.54 -21.13 -22.08
CA ILE A 279 11.75 -22.38 -22.10
C ILE A 279 10.56 -22.31 -23.08
N LEU A 280 9.94 -21.13 -23.26
CA LEU A 280 8.73 -21.02 -24.06
C LEU A 280 9.06 -20.74 -25.54
N PRO A 281 8.67 -21.61 -26.49
CA PRO A 281 8.94 -21.42 -27.91
C PRO A 281 8.17 -20.24 -28.54
N ASN A 282 7.17 -19.68 -27.84
CA ASN A 282 6.35 -18.56 -28.27
C ASN A 282 6.46 -17.34 -27.31
N TRP A 283 7.67 -16.78 -27.23
CA TRP A 283 8.01 -15.61 -26.40
C TRP A 283 7.17 -14.35 -26.68
N LYS A 284 6.53 -14.25 -27.84
CA LYS A 284 5.69 -13.11 -28.24
C LYS A 284 4.49 -12.89 -27.31
N ILE A 285 3.82 -13.97 -26.91
CA ILE A 285 2.66 -13.94 -26.00
C ILE A 285 3.09 -13.55 -24.59
N PHE A 286 4.27 -14.01 -24.16
CA PHE A 286 4.82 -13.69 -22.86
C PHE A 286 5.20 -12.20 -22.73
N LEU A 287 5.71 -11.57 -23.79
CA LEU A 287 6.02 -10.13 -23.77
C LEU A 287 4.78 -9.25 -23.69
N GLU A 288 3.69 -9.62 -24.34
CA GLU A 288 2.42 -8.91 -24.19
C GLU A 288 1.90 -9.01 -22.75
N PHE A 289 1.99 -10.20 -22.14
CA PHE A 289 1.60 -10.41 -20.76
C PHE A 289 2.46 -9.62 -19.75
N LEU A 290 3.79 -9.58 -19.97
CA LEU A 290 4.72 -8.84 -19.13
C LEU A 290 4.49 -7.32 -19.25
N HIS A 291 4.23 -6.82 -20.47
CA HIS A 291 3.93 -5.42 -20.70
C HIS A 291 2.64 -4.99 -19.99
N VAL A 292 1.61 -5.83 -19.98
CA VAL A 292 0.36 -5.54 -19.25
C VAL A 292 0.61 -5.51 -17.74
N SER A 293 1.27 -6.55 -17.20
CA SER A 293 1.54 -6.66 -15.76
C SER A 293 2.42 -5.52 -15.21
N LEU A 294 3.43 -5.08 -15.96
CA LEU A 294 4.31 -3.97 -15.55
C LEU A 294 3.60 -2.61 -15.57
N LYS A 295 2.57 -2.45 -16.41
CA LYS A 295 1.80 -1.20 -16.50
C LYS A 295 0.88 -1.00 -15.29
N GLU A 296 0.56 -2.07 -14.57
CA GLU A 296 -0.22 -2.01 -13.32
C GLU A 296 0.66 -1.86 -12.07
N LEU A 297 1.97 -2.10 -12.17
CA LEU A 297 2.90 -2.06 -11.04
C LEU A 297 3.58 -0.69 -10.86
N ILE A 298 3.63 0.14 -11.92
CA ILE A 298 4.19 1.51 -11.93
C ILE A 298 3.07 2.51 -11.72
#